data_AF-A0A9X1F2F8-F1
#
_entry.id   AF-A0A9X1F2F8-F1
#
_cell.length_a   1.000
_cell.length_b   1.000
_cell.length_c   1.000
_cell.angle_alpha   90.00
_cell.angle_beta   90.00
_cell.angle_gamma   90.00
#
_symmetry.space_group_name_H-M   'P 1'
#
loop_
_entity.id
_entity.type
_entity.pdbx_description
1 polymer ?
#
loop_
_entity_poly.entity_id
_entity_poly.type
_entity_poly.pdbx_seq_one_letter_code
_entity_poly.pdbx_strand_id
1 'polypeptide(L)'
;MSAGPTWLSLFAAGIYAPVVAMAVFAAITAVKFSQAALHCRVWFGIALLFAALIALRVFDIENIVRDELRALLVDDAKYGDRRDFQRMIAAGVFALSLVGASVIFFRRLRAERGRRDLALSAAVAACGAMIVLVALRLISLHSIDALLYGPLKLNWIGDLGLSLAVGAAAVYYVKVVRALS
;
A
#
# COMPACT_ATOMS: atom_id res chain seq x y z
N MET A 1 -8.10 23.99 14.57
CA MET A 1 -9.43 23.38 14.36
C MET A 1 -9.19 22.06 13.65
N SER A 2 -9.42 20.93 14.33
CA SER A 2 -9.23 19.60 13.75
C SER A 2 -10.21 19.41 12.61
N ALA A 3 -9.73 19.49 11.36
CA ALA A 3 -10.51 19.06 10.21
C ALA A 3 -10.83 17.58 10.43
N GLY A 4 -12.12 17.26 10.62
CA GLY A 4 -12.55 15.87 10.67
C GLY A 4 -12.18 15.16 9.37
N PRO A 5 -12.08 13.81 9.38
CA PRO A 5 -11.70 13.06 8.19
C PRO A 5 -12.58 13.45 7.00
N THR A 6 -11.94 13.85 5.91
CA THR A 6 -12.65 14.26 4.69
C THR A 6 -13.51 13.11 4.15
N TRP A 7 -14.64 13.41 3.52
CA TRP A 7 -15.52 12.39 2.92
C TRP A 7 -14.78 11.41 1.99
N LEU A 8 -13.69 11.87 1.38
CA LEU A 8 -12.80 11.07 0.54
C LEU A 8 -11.97 10.05 1.34
N SER A 9 -11.47 10.40 2.53
CA SER A 9 -10.71 9.47 3.38
C SER A 9 -11.60 8.39 3.99
N LEU A 10 -12.82 8.76 4.40
CA LEU A 10 -13.83 7.80 4.87
C LEU A 10 -14.25 6.82 3.77
N PHE A 11 -14.43 7.29 2.55
CA PHE A 11 -14.76 6.41 1.43
C PHE A 11 -13.61 5.46 1.09
N ALA A 12 -12.36 5.94 1.09
CA ALA A 12 -11.19 5.07 0.89
C ALA A 12 -11.07 4.00 2.00
N ALA A 13 -11.28 4.38 3.26
CA ALA A 13 -11.33 3.44 4.38
C ALA A 13 -12.45 2.39 4.19
N GLY A 14 -13.60 2.80 3.67
CA GLY A 14 -14.71 1.91 3.31
C GLY A 14 -14.34 0.88 2.24
N ILE A 15 -13.44 1.20 1.29
CA ILE A 15 -12.94 0.26 0.28
C ILE A 15 -11.92 -0.71 0.86
N TYR A 16 -11.05 -0.24 1.76
CA TYR A 16 -10.01 -1.08 2.36
C TYR A 16 -10.59 -2.13 3.33
N ALA A 17 -11.68 -1.83 4.04
CA ALA A 17 -12.28 -2.76 5.01
C ALA A 17 -12.70 -4.12 4.38
N PRO A 18 -13.40 -4.16 3.23
CA PRO A 18 -13.61 -5.39 2.47
C PRO A 18 -12.32 -6.14 2.12
N VAL A 19 -11.25 -5.43 1.75
CA VAL A 19 -9.96 -6.05 1.41
C VAL A 19 -9.33 -6.72 2.64
N VAL A 20 -9.40 -6.07 3.81
CA VAL A 20 -8.97 -6.68 5.09
C VAL A 20 -9.76 -7.96 5.36
N ALA A 21 -11.09 -7.91 5.26
CA ALA A 21 -11.94 -9.08 5.48
C ALA A 21 -11.61 -10.22 4.49
N MET A 22 -11.39 -9.91 3.22
CA MET A 22 -10.99 -10.88 2.19
C MET A 22 -9.62 -11.49 2.46
N ALA A 23 -8.63 -10.69 2.89
CA ALA A 23 -7.30 -11.16 3.24
C ALA A 23 -7.31 -12.06 4.48
N VAL A 24 -8.08 -11.69 5.51
CA VAL A 24 -8.29 -12.54 6.71
C VAL A 24 -8.97 -13.85 6.33
N PHE A 25 -10.00 -13.80 5.47
CA PHE A 25 -10.68 -15.01 4.99
C PHE A 25 -9.75 -15.93 4.19
N ALA A 26 -8.85 -15.36 3.37
CA ALA A 26 -7.81 -16.11 2.68
C ALA A 26 -6.81 -16.75 3.65
N ALA A 27 -6.41 -16.05 4.72
CA ALA A 27 -5.57 -16.59 5.78
C ALA A 27 -6.24 -17.75 6.53
N ILE A 28 -7.51 -17.59 6.93
CA ILE A 28 -8.30 -18.65 7.58
C ILE A 28 -8.42 -19.87 6.66
N THR A 29 -8.67 -19.64 5.37
CA THR A 29 -8.72 -20.73 4.37
C THR A 29 -7.38 -21.45 4.26
N ALA A 30 -6.26 -20.71 4.26
CA ALA A 30 -4.93 -21.32 4.25
C ALA A 30 -4.67 -22.21 5.48
N VAL A 31 -5.09 -21.77 6.68
CA VAL A 31 -5.01 -22.58 7.91
C VAL A 31 -5.91 -23.82 7.81
N LYS A 32 -7.17 -23.65 7.40
CA LYS A 32 -8.15 -24.74 7.33
C LYS A 32 -7.73 -25.88 6.39
N PHE A 33 -7.10 -25.54 5.27
CA PHE A 33 -6.64 -26.51 4.27
C PHE A 33 -5.15 -26.85 4.41
N SER A 34 -4.57 -26.68 5.60
CA SER A 34 -3.19 -27.06 5.95
C SER A 34 -2.14 -26.58 4.94
N GLN A 35 -2.32 -25.38 4.39
CA GLN A 35 -1.34 -24.77 3.47
C GLN A 35 -0.08 -24.37 4.25
N ALA A 36 1.03 -24.18 3.52
CA ALA A 36 2.28 -23.78 4.12
C ALA A 36 2.12 -22.50 4.98
N ALA A 37 2.78 -22.47 6.14
CA ALA A 37 2.67 -21.38 7.11
C ALA A 37 3.00 -20.00 6.51
N LEU A 38 3.81 -19.96 5.45
CA LEU A 38 4.13 -18.75 4.69
C LEU A 38 2.87 -18.09 4.12
N HIS A 39 1.91 -18.86 3.57
CA HIS A 39 0.69 -18.32 2.98
C HIS A 39 -0.16 -17.61 4.04
N CYS A 40 -0.30 -18.22 5.21
CA CYS A 40 -1.01 -17.61 6.34
C CYS A 40 -0.34 -16.31 6.78
N ARG A 41 0.99 -16.31 6.95
CA ARG A 41 1.77 -15.12 7.35
C ARG A 41 1.64 -14.00 6.34
N VAL A 42 1.69 -14.31 5.05
CA VAL A 42 1.57 -13.30 3.98
C VAL A 42 0.16 -12.72 3.95
N TRP A 43 -0.90 -13.54 3.96
CA TRP A 43 -2.28 -13.02 3.98
C TRP A 43 -2.58 -12.20 5.23
N PHE A 44 -2.07 -12.62 6.39
CA PHE A 44 -2.18 -11.84 7.62
C PHE A 44 -1.41 -10.52 7.53
N GLY A 45 -0.20 -10.53 6.95
CA GLY A 45 0.59 -9.32 6.69
C GLY A 45 -0.13 -8.34 5.76
N ILE A 46 -0.82 -8.84 4.71
CA ILE A 46 -1.65 -8.02 3.82
C ILE A 46 -2.83 -7.42 4.60
N ALA A 47 -3.53 -8.20 5.42
CA ALA A 47 -4.62 -7.69 6.25
C ALA A 47 -4.14 -6.59 7.20
N LEU A 48 -2.98 -6.79 7.84
CA LEU A 48 -2.36 -5.82 8.74
C LEU A 48 -1.97 -4.53 8.00
N LEU A 49 -1.41 -4.64 6.80
CA LEU A 49 -1.08 -3.49 5.96
C LEU A 49 -2.33 -2.66 5.65
N PHE A 50 -3.40 -3.28 5.16
CA PHE A 50 -4.64 -2.55 4.86
C PHE A 50 -5.32 -1.98 6.11
N ALA A 51 -5.24 -2.66 7.26
CA ALA A 51 -5.71 -2.12 8.53
C ALA A 51 -4.90 -0.88 8.96
N ALA A 52 -3.58 -0.90 8.78
CA ALA A 52 -2.72 0.26 9.01
C ALA A 52 -3.06 1.40 8.04
N LEU A 53 -3.33 1.11 6.77
CA LEU A 53 -3.79 2.12 5.80
C LEU A 53 -5.13 2.74 6.20
N ILE A 54 -6.09 1.95 6.71
CA ILE A 54 -7.36 2.47 7.27
C ILE A 54 -7.06 3.43 8.42
N ALA A 55 -6.22 3.04 9.37
CA ALA A 55 -5.86 3.88 10.50
C ALA A 55 -5.22 5.20 10.02
N LEU A 56 -4.24 5.13 9.10
CA LEU A 56 -3.62 6.31 8.50
C LEU A 56 -4.63 7.26 7.85
N ARG A 57 -5.69 6.74 7.20
CA ARG A 57 -6.75 7.53 6.59
C ARG A 57 -7.72 8.13 7.60
N VAL A 58 -8.12 7.37 8.61
CA VAL A 58 -9.11 7.81 9.62
C VAL A 58 -8.52 8.87 10.52
N PHE A 59 -7.25 8.73 10.90
CA PHE A 59 -6.54 9.72 11.73
C PHE A 59 -5.95 10.88 10.92
N ASP A 60 -6.18 10.90 9.61
CA ASP A 60 -5.68 11.93 8.71
C ASP A 60 -4.17 12.18 8.84
N ILE A 61 -3.42 11.12 9.19
CA ILE A 61 -1.97 11.17 9.46
C ILE A 61 -1.23 11.69 8.22
N GLU A 62 -1.76 11.42 7.04
CA GLU A 62 -1.21 11.93 5.78
C GLU A 62 -1.17 13.47 5.76
N ASN A 63 -2.23 14.14 6.21
CA ASN A 63 -2.28 15.60 6.25
C ASN A 63 -1.42 16.14 7.38
N ILE A 64 -1.40 15.50 8.55
CA ILE A 64 -0.53 15.90 9.67
C ILE A 64 0.94 15.84 9.24
N VAL A 65 1.38 14.72 8.65
CA VAL A 65 2.76 14.56 8.17
C VAL A 65 3.10 15.57 7.08
N ARG A 66 2.16 15.84 6.17
CA ARG A 66 2.34 16.83 5.09
C ARG A 66 2.44 18.25 5.62
N ASP A 67 1.62 18.60 6.60
CA ASP A 67 1.62 19.94 7.21
C ASP A 67 2.86 20.16 8.05
N GLU A 68 3.32 19.15 8.80
CA GLU A 68 4.62 19.17 9.50
C GLU A 68 5.79 19.30 8.51
N LEU A 69 5.77 18.52 7.42
CA LEU A 69 6.77 18.66 6.35
C LEU A 69 6.78 20.07 5.76
N ARG A 70 5.59 20.67 5.56
CA ARG A 70 5.45 22.04 5.03
C ARG A 70 5.88 23.10 6.05
N ALA A 71 5.54 22.95 7.32
CA ALA A 71 5.98 23.85 8.39
C ALA A 71 7.50 23.83 8.52
N LEU A 72 8.10 22.64 8.49
CA LEU A 72 9.54 22.47 8.44
C LEU A 72 10.17 23.12 7.19
N LEU A 73 9.49 23.15 6.05
CA LEU A 73 10.00 23.81 4.84
C LEU A 73 9.89 25.34 4.89
N VAL A 74 8.88 25.89 5.56
CA VAL A 74 8.69 27.34 5.70
C VAL A 74 9.68 27.94 6.69
N ASP A 75 9.97 27.24 7.78
CA ASP A 75 10.95 27.68 8.79
C ASP A 75 12.41 27.49 8.32
N ASP A 76 12.68 26.47 7.48
CA ASP A 76 14.02 26.13 6.95
C ASP A 76 14.44 26.95 5.70
N ALA A 77 13.59 27.84 5.15
CA ALA A 77 13.94 28.71 4.01
C ALA A 77 15.16 29.63 4.28
N LYS A 78 15.64 29.70 5.53
CA LYS A 78 16.87 30.40 5.94
C LYS A 78 18.17 29.56 5.85
N TYR A 79 18.12 28.24 5.63
CA TYR A 79 19.29 27.33 5.65
C TYR A 79 19.31 26.33 4.45
N GLY A 80 18.81 26.77 3.28
CA GLY A 80 18.28 25.93 2.20
C GLY A 80 19.18 24.85 1.55
N ASP A 81 20.51 24.97 1.52
CA ASP A 81 21.25 24.25 0.46
C ASP A 81 21.66 22.79 0.78
N ARG A 82 21.70 22.39 2.06
CA ARG A 82 22.25 21.06 2.45
C ARG A 82 21.19 20.00 2.76
N ARG A 83 19.97 20.40 3.07
CA ARG A 83 18.92 19.50 3.59
C ARG A 83 17.95 19.01 2.52
N ASP A 84 17.71 19.77 1.46
CA ASP A 84 16.90 19.33 0.33
C ASP A 84 17.52 18.10 -0.34
N PHE A 85 18.85 18.09 -0.44
CA PHE A 85 19.58 16.91 -0.90
C PHE A 85 19.40 15.72 0.05
N GLN A 86 19.41 15.91 1.37
CA GLN A 86 19.22 14.83 2.34
C GLN A 86 17.80 14.26 2.35
N ARG A 87 16.76 15.10 2.19
CA ARG A 87 15.38 14.63 2.10
C ARG A 87 15.13 13.89 0.79
N MET A 88 15.66 14.40 -0.32
CA MET A 88 15.61 13.72 -1.62
C MET A 88 16.38 12.40 -1.58
N ILE A 89 17.53 12.34 -0.91
CA ILE A 89 18.29 11.11 -0.69
C ILE A 89 17.49 10.15 0.20
N ALA A 90 16.95 10.58 1.34
CA ALA A 90 16.23 9.69 2.26
C ALA A 90 14.97 9.09 1.60
N ALA A 91 14.20 9.92 0.88
CA ALA A 91 13.09 9.49 0.05
C ALA A 91 13.55 8.52 -1.06
N GLY A 92 14.65 8.84 -1.73
CA GLY A 92 15.26 8.00 -2.75
C GLY A 92 15.71 6.65 -2.21
N VAL A 93 16.39 6.62 -1.06
CA VAL A 93 16.84 5.40 -0.37
C VAL A 93 15.64 4.59 0.11
N PHE A 94 14.61 5.22 0.67
CA PHE A 94 13.39 4.53 1.08
C PHE A 94 12.70 3.89 -0.14
N ALA A 95 12.53 4.65 -1.23
CA ALA A 95 11.94 4.16 -2.47
C ALA A 95 12.79 3.03 -3.09
N LEU A 96 14.12 3.17 -3.14
CA LEU A 96 15.03 2.13 -3.63
C LEU A 96 15.00 0.88 -2.75
N SER A 97 14.92 1.03 -1.43
CA SER A 97 14.81 -0.09 -0.50
C SER A 97 13.50 -0.84 -0.71
N LEU A 98 12.42 -0.09 -0.94
CA LEU A 98 11.10 -0.65 -1.19
C LEU A 98 11.02 -1.35 -2.54
N VAL A 99 11.58 -0.74 -3.59
CA VAL A 99 11.68 -1.33 -4.93
C VAL A 99 12.61 -2.54 -4.91
N GLY A 100 13.75 -2.47 -4.24
CA GLY A 100 14.69 -3.57 -4.08
C GLY A 100 14.06 -4.76 -3.35
N ALA A 101 13.36 -4.51 -2.23
CA ALA A 101 12.60 -5.53 -1.51
C ALA A 101 11.52 -6.14 -2.41
N SER A 102 10.80 -5.31 -3.17
CA SER A 102 9.78 -5.76 -4.13
C SER A 102 10.38 -6.61 -5.24
N VAL A 103 11.51 -6.21 -5.84
CA VAL A 103 12.19 -6.94 -6.93
C VAL A 103 12.74 -8.28 -6.44
N ILE A 104 13.37 -8.32 -5.26
CA ILE A 104 13.84 -9.58 -4.65
C ILE A 104 12.66 -10.52 -4.39
N PHE A 105 11.55 -9.96 -3.91
CA PHE A 105 10.31 -10.68 -3.72
C PHE A 105 9.74 -11.22 -5.05
N PHE A 106 9.67 -10.41 -6.11
CA PHE A 106 9.27 -10.83 -7.47
C PHE A 106 10.19 -11.89 -8.08
N ARG A 107 11.49 -11.86 -7.77
CA ARG A 107 12.43 -12.89 -8.22
C ARG A 107 12.19 -14.23 -7.51
N ARG A 108 11.85 -14.22 -6.22
CA ARG A 108 11.41 -15.43 -5.51
C ARG A 108 10.08 -15.97 -6.07
N LEU A 109 9.18 -15.09 -6.47
CA LEU A 109 7.91 -15.48 -7.09
C LEU A 109 8.07 -16.20 -8.44
N ARG A 110 9.08 -15.84 -9.25
CA ARG A 110 9.37 -16.56 -10.50
C ARG A 110 9.88 -17.99 -10.26
N ALA A 111 10.34 -18.32 -9.06
CA ALA A 111 10.86 -19.64 -8.75
C ALA A 111 9.75 -20.66 -8.40
N GLU A 112 8.56 -20.21 -8.01
CA GLU A 112 7.46 -21.10 -7.59
C GLU A 112 6.31 -21.12 -8.61
N ARG A 113 6.00 -22.32 -9.12
CA ARG A 113 5.15 -22.55 -10.31
C ARG A 113 3.69 -22.93 -9.99
N GLY A 114 3.19 -22.67 -8.78
CA GLY A 114 1.82 -23.01 -8.39
C GLY A 114 0.78 -21.95 -8.77
N ARG A 115 -0.43 -22.37 -9.17
CA ARG A 115 -1.60 -21.46 -9.35
C ARG A 115 -1.95 -20.69 -8.06
N ARG A 116 -1.67 -21.28 -6.90
CA ARG A 116 -1.85 -20.68 -5.57
C ARG A 116 -0.82 -19.57 -5.32
N ASP A 117 0.43 -19.84 -5.68
CA ASP A 117 1.55 -18.92 -5.48
C ASP A 117 1.40 -17.70 -6.40
N LEU A 118 0.87 -17.90 -7.60
CA LEU A 118 0.54 -16.80 -8.51
C LEU A 118 -0.47 -15.82 -7.88
N ALA A 119 -1.50 -16.32 -7.20
CA ALA A 119 -2.46 -15.47 -6.50
C ALA A 119 -1.79 -14.67 -5.37
N LEU A 120 -0.99 -15.36 -4.55
CA LEU A 120 -0.25 -14.73 -3.45
C LEU A 120 0.72 -13.66 -3.99
N SER A 121 1.39 -13.98 -5.11
CA SER A 121 2.34 -13.11 -5.78
C SER A 121 1.71 -11.82 -6.27
N ALA A 122 0.54 -11.92 -6.90
CA ALA A 122 -0.22 -10.79 -7.39
C ALA A 122 -0.69 -9.91 -6.24
N ALA A 123 -1.14 -10.51 -5.13
CA ALA A 123 -1.57 -9.77 -3.95
C ALA A 123 -0.42 -8.96 -3.32
N VAL A 124 0.75 -9.58 -3.16
CA VAL A 124 1.91 -8.88 -2.58
C VAL A 124 2.49 -7.85 -3.55
N ALA A 125 2.49 -8.13 -4.86
CA ALA A 125 2.85 -7.16 -5.88
C ALA A 125 1.99 -5.89 -5.79
N ALA A 126 0.67 -6.07 -5.68
CA ALA A 126 -0.26 -4.96 -5.53
C ALA A 126 -0.07 -4.21 -4.20
N CYS A 127 0.26 -4.92 -3.11
CA CYS A 127 0.62 -4.29 -1.83
C CYS A 127 1.90 -3.46 -1.92
N GLY A 128 2.94 -3.96 -2.60
CA GLY A 128 4.18 -3.22 -2.83
C GLY A 128 3.93 -1.94 -3.64
N ALA A 129 3.16 -2.05 -4.73
CA ALA A 129 2.74 -0.90 -5.52
C ALA A 129 1.91 0.10 -4.69
N MET A 130 1.07 -0.38 -3.77
CA MET A 130 0.28 0.47 -2.87
C MET A 130 1.18 1.28 -1.94
N ILE A 131 2.19 0.64 -1.35
CA ILE A 131 3.13 1.34 -0.45
C ILE A 131 3.92 2.40 -1.22
N VAL A 132 4.38 2.09 -2.45
CA VAL A 132 5.03 3.08 -3.31
C VAL A 132 4.09 4.26 -3.59
N LEU A 133 2.83 3.98 -3.94
CA LEU A 133 1.84 5.02 -4.22
C LEU A 133 1.59 5.91 -2.99
N VAL A 134 1.47 5.33 -1.80
CA VAL A 134 1.31 6.07 -0.54
C VAL A 134 2.57 6.88 -0.22
N ALA A 135 3.77 6.32 -0.39
CA ALA A 135 5.02 7.05 -0.18
C ALA A 135 5.15 8.25 -1.13
N LEU A 136 4.85 8.07 -2.42
CA LEU A 136 4.81 9.16 -3.39
C LEU A 136 3.82 10.25 -2.97
N ARG A 137 2.67 9.87 -2.41
CA ARG A 137 1.66 10.82 -1.92
C ARG A 137 2.12 11.60 -0.70
N LEU A 138 2.93 11.00 0.18
CA LEU A 138 3.53 11.68 1.33
C LEU A 138 4.65 12.64 0.92
N ILE A 139 5.41 12.31 -0.12
CA ILE A 139 6.59 13.09 -0.56
C ILE A 139 6.22 14.18 -1.58
N SER A 140 5.06 14.09 -2.25
CA SER A 140 4.63 15.05 -3.27
C SER A 140 4.60 16.49 -2.73
N LEU A 141 5.62 17.26 -3.12
CA LEU A 141 5.76 18.68 -2.90
C LEU A 141 5.64 19.38 -4.27
N HIS A 142 4.48 20.02 -4.48
CA HIS A 142 4.18 21.01 -5.52
C HIS A 142 4.14 20.57 -7.00
N SER A 143 5.09 19.78 -7.54
CA SER A 143 5.16 19.51 -9.00
C SER A 143 4.45 18.24 -9.45
N ILE A 144 4.38 17.22 -8.58
CA ILE A 144 3.61 16.00 -8.85
C ILE A 144 2.12 16.23 -8.58
N ASP A 145 1.78 17.18 -7.70
CA ASP A 145 0.38 17.48 -7.34
C ASP A 145 -0.47 17.88 -8.55
N ALA A 146 0.07 18.59 -9.54
CA ALA A 146 -0.67 18.93 -10.76
C ALA A 146 -0.98 17.71 -11.64
N LEU A 147 -0.14 16.66 -11.59
CA LEU A 147 -0.32 15.43 -12.35
C LEU A 147 -1.16 14.39 -11.57
N LEU A 148 -1.03 14.36 -10.24
CA LEU A 148 -1.73 13.47 -9.33
C LEU A 148 -3.14 13.97 -8.92
N TYR A 149 -3.34 15.30 -8.91
CA TYR A 149 -4.60 16.00 -8.67
C TYR A 149 -5.13 16.76 -9.90
N GLY A 150 -4.57 16.52 -11.09
CA GLY A 150 -5.16 16.94 -12.35
C GLY A 150 -6.58 16.38 -12.55
N PRO A 151 -7.32 16.79 -13.61
CA PRO A 151 -8.72 16.41 -13.82
C PRO A 151 -8.97 14.89 -13.81
N LEU A 152 -7.94 14.10 -14.10
CA LEU A 152 -7.90 12.67 -13.85
C LEU A 152 -7.30 12.43 -12.46
N LYS A 153 -8.15 12.11 -11.47
CA LYS A 153 -7.76 11.67 -10.12
C LYS A 153 -7.04 10.30 -10.19
N LEU A 154 -5.87 10.24 -10.81
CA LEU A 154 -5.05 9.04 -11.02
C LEU A 154 -4.72 8.34 -9.70
N ASN A 155 -4.57 9.11 -8.62
CA ASN A 155 -4.46 8.59 -7.27
C ASN A 155 -5.60 7.65 -6.89
N TRP A 156 -6.84 8.05 -7.17
CA TRP A 156 -8.02 7.27 -6.85
C TRP A 156 -8.10 6.00 -7.69
N ILE A 157 -7.75 6.10 -8.97
CA ILE A 157 -7.74 4.94 -9.88
C ILE A 157 -6.68 3.93 -9.42
N GLY A 158 -5.48 4.41 -9.05
CA GLY A 158 -4.41 3.54 -8.54
C GLY A 158 -4.80 2.88 -7.21
N ASP A 159 -5.31 3.66 -6.26
CA ASP A 159 -5.73 3.17 -4.94
C ASP A 159 -6.85 2.12 -5.03
N LEU A 160 -7.85 2.40 -5.87
CA LEU A 160 -8.98 1.51 -6.09
C LEU A 160 -8.58 0.28 -6.91
N GLY A 161 -7.78 0.46 -7.96
CA GLY A 161 -7.27 -0.63 -8.80
C GLY A 161 -6.38 -1.61 -8.03
N LEU A 162 -5.47 -1.10 -7.19
CA LEU A 162 -4.60 -1.94 -6.36
C LEU A 162 -5.39 -2.67 -5.26
N SER A 163 -6.34 -1.99 -4.62
CA SER A 163 -7.24 -2.61 -3.64
C SER A 163 -8.07 -3.74 -4.25
N LEU A 164 -8.64 -3.50 -5.44
CA LEU A 164 -9.38 -4.52 -6.19
C LEU A 164 -8.47 -5.67 -6.63
N ALA A 165 -7.23 -5.40 -7.05
CA ALA A 165 -6.28 -6.43 -7.42
C ALA A 165 -5.97 -7.37 -6.24
N VAL A 166 -5.77 -6.82 -5.03
CA VAL A 166 -5.58 -7.62 -3.81
C VAL A 166 -6.84 -8.43 -3.48
N GLY A 167 -8.03 -7.81 -3.55
CA GLY A 167 -9.30 -8.50 -3.31
C GLY A 167 -9.55 -9.64 -4.30
N ALA A 168 -9.33 -9.40 -5.60
CA ALA A 168 -9.46 -10.40 -6.64
C ALA A 168 -8.47 -11.56 -6.45
N ALA A 169 -7.22 -11.25 -6.08
CA ALA A 169 -6.21 -12.26 -5.76
C ALA A 169 -6.61 -13.10 -4.54
N ALA A 170 -7.19 -12.50 -3.50
CA ALA A 170 -7.69 -13.22 -2.32
C ALA A 170 -8.84 -14.17 -2.67
N VAL A 171 -9.83 -13.70 -3.44
CA VAL A 171 -10.94 -14.54 -3.91
C VAL A 171 -10.45 -15.68 -4.80
N TYR A 172 -9.55 -15.39 -5.74
CA TYR A 172 -8.96 -16.40 -6.61
C TYR A 172 -8.18 -17.44 -5.81
N TYR A 173 -7.37 -17.02 -4.84
CA TYR A 173 -6.63 -17.91 -3.94
C TYR A 173 -7.57 -18.87 -3.21
N VAL A 174 -8.63 -18.36 -2.59
CA VAL A 174 -9.62 -19.18 -1.87
C VAL A 174 -10.28 -20.20 -2.79
N LYS A 175 -10.67 -19.79 -4.01
CA LYS A 175 -11.27 -20.71 -5.00
C LYS A 175 -10.30 -21.82 -5.39
N VAL A 176 -9.04 -21.48 -5.66
CA VAL A 176 -8.01 -22.45 -6.07
C VAL A 176 -7.68 -23.43 -4.94
N VAL A 177 -7.55 -22.95 -3.70
CA VAL A 177 -7.28 -23.83 -2.54
C VAL A 177 -8.45 -24.80 -2.32
N ARG A 178 -9.69 -24.28 -2.33
CA ARG A 178 -10.89 -25.12 -2.13
C ARG A 178 -11.13 -26.13 -3.25
N ALA A 179 -10.80 -25.80 -4.50
CA ALA A 179 -11.00 -26.71 -5.63
C ALA A 179 -9.98 -27.86 -5.68
N LEU A 180 -8.87 -27.75 -4.96
CA LEU A 180 -7.79 -28.73 -4.93
C LEU A 180 -7.78 -29.57 -3.63
N SER A 181 -8.79 -29.42 -2.79
CA SER A 181 -8.96 -30.11 -1.50
C SER A 181 -10.16 -31.05 -1.59
#